data_AF-A0A2P6W426-F1
#
_entry.id   AF-A0A2P6W426-F1
#
_cell.length_a   1.000
_cell.length_b   1.000
_cell.length_c   1.000
_cell.angle_alpha   90.00
_cell.angle_beta   90.00
_cell.angle_gamma   90.00
#
_symmetry.space_group_name_H-M   'P 1'
#
loop_
_entity.id
_entity.type
_entity.pdbx_description
1 polymer ?
#
loop_
_entity_poly.entity_id
_entity_poly.type
_entity_poly.pdbx_seq_one_letter_code
_entity_poly.pdbx_strand_id
1 'polypeptide(L)'
;MAPIKPSLIGIFDIFAGILLLYTQSALPTAFADVHAGFLIFKGAVTQFPIPPVPPLFVIGNAADIISAAIIFTGKPPIFGDYKEIIALFLFQKGVFGFISMLSH
;
A
#
# COMPACT_ATOMS: atom_id res chain seq x y z
N MET A 1 21.09 -5.60 -15.86
CA MET A 1 20.10 -5.77 -14.77
C MET A 1 20.24 -4.58 -13.85
N ALA A 2 19.16 -3.84 -13.57
CA ALA A 2 19.22 -2.76 -12.59
C ALA A 2 19.45 -3.37 -11.19
N PRO A 3 20.33 -2.79 -10.35
CA PRO A 3 20.56 -3.30 -9.01
C PRO A 3 19.27 -3.20 -8.18
N ILE A 4 18.88 -4.29 -7.52
CA ILE A 4 17.81 -4.28 -6.52
C ILE A 4 18.31 -3.44 -5.34
N LYS A 5 17.53 -2.45 -4.92
CA LYS A 5 17.76 -1.67 -3.71
C LYS A 5 16.64 -1.99 -2.73
N PRO A 6 16.88 -2.87 -1.74
CA PRO A 6 15.86 -3.25 -0.77
C PRO A 6 15.28 -2.01 -0.08
N SER A 7 13.96 -1.86 -0.18
CA SER A 7 13.20 -0.79 0.46
C SER A 7 12.28 -1.42 1.50
N LEU A 8 12.50 -1.11 2.78
CA LEU A 8 11.62 -1.56 3.87
C LEU A 8 10.18 -1.10 3.66
N ILE A 9 10.00 0.09 3.09
CA ILE A 9 8.68 0.64 2.74
C ILE A 9 8.01 -0.21 1.66
N GLY A 10 8.75 -0.62 0.64
CA GLY A 10 8.20 -1.47 -0.42
C GLY A 10 7.92 -2.90 0.03
N ILE A 11 8.74 -3.44 0.95
CA ILE A 11 8.46 -4.74 1.58
C ILE A 11 7.18 -4.66 2.41
N PHE A 12 6.97 -3.56 3.12
CA PHE A 12 5.73 -3.33 3.86
C PHE A 12 4.52 -3.27 2.92
N ASP A 13 4.63 -2.64 1.75
CA ASP A 13 3.53 -2.61 0.76
C ASP A 13 3.18 -4.00 0.25
N ILE A 14 4.18 -4.84 -0.01
CA ILE A 14 3.96 -6.24 -0.38
C ILE A 14 3.22 -6.97 0.75
N PHE A 15 3.68 -6.82 1.99
CA PHE A 15 3.05 -7.44 3.15
C PHE A 15 1.62 -6.96 3.36
N ALA A 16 1.37 -5.65 3.28
CA ALA A 16 0.05 -5.06 3.39
C ALA A 16 -0.87 -5.55 2.27
N GLY A 17 -0.35 -5.69 1.04
CA GLY A 17 -1.10 -6.20 -0.10
C GLY A 17 -1.50 -7.66 0.08
N ILE A 18 -0.58 -8.49 0.58
CA ILE A 18 -0.90 -9.88 0.95
C ILE A 18 -1.96 -9.92 2.05
N LEU A 19 -1.84 -9.07 3.08
CA LEU A 19 -2.83 -8.99 4.14
C LEU A 19 -4.22 -8.60 3.61
N LEU A 20 -4.25 -7.67 2.65
CA LEU A 20 -5.45 -7.20 1.95
C LEU A 20 -6.15 -8.31 1.17
N LEU A 21 -5.41 -9.16 0.44
CA LEU A 21 -5.99 -10.29 -0.32
C LEU A 21 -6.87 -11.21 0.54
N TYR A 22 -6.55 -11.31 1.82
CA TYR A 22 -7.28 -12.18 2.74
C TYR A 22 -8.14 -11.42 3.75
N THR A 23 -8.18 -10.09 3.68
CA THR A 23 -8.98 -9.26 4.58
C THR A 23 -10.44 -9.29 4.17
N GLN A 24 -11.31 -9.77 5.06
CA GLN A 24 -12.75 -9.71 4.84
C GLN A 24 -13.21 -8.25 4.96
N SER A 25 -13.75 -7.68 3.90
CA SER A 25 -14.22 -6.29 3.86
C SER A 25 -15.60 -6.19 3.21
N ALA A 26 -16.24 -5.03 3.33
CA ALA A 26 -17.52 -4.75 2.67
C ALA A 26 -17.36 -4.46 1.16
N LEU A 27 -16.13 -4.40 0.64
CA LEU A 27 -15.87 -4.13 -0.77
C LEU A 27 -16.08 -5.39 -1.62
N PRO A 28 -16.46 -5.22 -2.91
CA PRO A 28 -16.50 -6.32 -3.85
C PRO A 28 -15.15 -7.02 -3.95
N THR A 29 -15.13 -8.35 -3.91
CA THR A 29 -13.90 -9.17 -3.93
C THR A 29 -13.00 -8.82 -5.11
N ALA A 30 -13.58 -8.65 -6.30
CA ALA A 30 -12.81 -8.27 -7.49
C ALA A 30 -12.07 -6.94 -7.33
N PHE A 31 -12.65 -5.96 -6.64
CA PHE A 31 -11.97 -4.69 -6.36
C PHE A 31 -10.84 -4.89 -5.35
N ALA A 32 -11.10 -5.63 -4.26
CA ALA A 32 -10.11 -5.91 -3.23
C ALA A 32 -8.90 -6.66 -3.80
N ASP A 33 -9.12 -7.66 -4.66
CA ASP A 33 -8.06 -8.46 -5.28
C ASP A 33 -7.18 -7.62 -6.22
N VAL A 34 -7.80 -6.79 -7.07
CA VAL A 34 -7.07 -5.89 -7.97
C VAL A 34 -6.28 -4.87 -7.17
N HIS A 35 -6.88 -4.29 -6.13
CA HIS A 35 -6.24 -3.30 -5.28
C HIS A 35 -5.06 -3.89 -4.49
N ALA A 36 -5.23 -5.10 -3.95
CA ALA A 36 -4.18 -5.83 -3.28
C ALA A 36 -3.03 -6.18 -4.23
N GLY A 37 -3.35 -6.64 -5.44
CA GLY A 37 -2.38 -6.89 -6.51
C GLY A 37 -1.61 -5.62 -6.91
N PHE A 38 -2.29 -4.48 -7.01
CA PHE A 38 -1.65 -3.19 -7.24
C PHE A 38 -0.66 -2.83 -6.12
N LEU A 39 -1.03 -3.02 -4.85
CA LEU A 39 -0.15 -2.70 -3.72
C LEU A 39 1.09 -3.61 -3.69
N ILE A 40 0.93 -4.90 -3.98
CA ILE A 40 2.05 -5.84 -4.13
C ILE A 40 2.96 -5.42 -5.29
N PHE A 41 2.38 -5.11 -6.45
CA PHE A 41 3.12 -4.65 -7.63
C PHE A 41 3.90 -3.38 -7.33
N LYS A 42 3.26 -2.37 -6.72
CA LYS A 42 3.89 -1.14 -6.27
C LYS A 42 5.07 -1.44 -5.34
N GLY A 43 4.86 -2.27 -4.31
CA GLY A 43 5.90 -2.65 -3.37
C GLY A 43 7.11 -3.32 -4.04
N ALA A 44 6.86 -4.18 -5.03
CA ALA A 44 7.91 -4.80 -5.85
C ALA A 44 8.64 -3.77 -6.73
N VAL A 45 7.92 -2.87 -7.38
CA VAL A 45 8.48 -1.79 -8.23
C VAL A 45 9.36 -0.86 -7.41
N THR A 46 8.99 -0.53 -6.17
CA THR A 46 9.81 0.32 -5.29
C THR A 46 11.13 -0.32 -4.83
N GLN A 47 11.35 -1.62 -5.09
CA GLN A 47 12.65 -2.27 -4.88
C GLN A 47 13.67 -1.93 -5.97
N PHE A 48 13.22 -1.29 -7.05
CA PHE A 48 14.06 -0.87 -8.16
C PHE A 48 14.25 0.66 -8.12
N PRO A 49 15.43 1.18 -8.48
CA PRO A 49 15.69 2.61 -8.54
C PRO A 49 15.03 3.22 -9.79
N ILE A 50 13.71 3.32 -9.76
CA ILE A 50 12.90 3.88 -10.85
C ILE A 50 12.72 5.38 -10.60
N PRO A 51 12.95 6.24 -11.60
CA PRO A 51 12.76 7.69 -11.44
C PRO A 51 11.31 8.00 -11.09
N PRO A 52 11.07 9.05 -10.28
CA PRO A 52 9.72 9.41 -9.89
C PRO A 52 8.89 9.85 -11.10
N VAL A 53 7.75 9.18 -11.32
CA VAL A 53 6.78 9.52 -12.37
C VAL A 53 5.53 10.06 -11.68
N PRO A 54 5.27 11.39 -11.70
CA PRO A 54 4.29 12.01 -10.80
C PRO A 54 2.89 11.37 -10.81
N PRO A 55 2.29 10.99 -11.95
CA PRO A 55 1.00 10.27 -11.96
C PRO A 55 1.03 8.95 -11.19
N LEU A 56 2.12 8.18 -11.27
CA LEU A 56 2.25 6.90 -10.56
C LEU A 56 2.39 7.11 -9.05
N PHE A 57 2.97 8.23 -8.62
CA PHE A 57 3.06 8.58 -7.21
C PHE A 57 1.72 8.99 -6.63
N VAL A 58 0.91 9.78 -7.34
CA VAL A 58 -0.47 10.12 -6.94
C VAL A 58 -1.30 8.85 -6.74
N ILE A 59 -1.31 7.97 -7.74
CA ILE A 59 -2.07 6.71 -7.69
C ILE A 59 -1.53 5.81 -6.57
N GLY A 60 -0.20 5.73 -6.41
CA GLY A 60 0.43 4.98 -5.35
C GLY A 60 0.03 5.48 -3.96
N ASN A 61 0.06 6.78 -3.71
CA ASN A 61 -0.29 7.36 -2.41
C ASN A 61 -1.79 7.22 -2.11
N ALA A 62 -2.65 7.39 -3.13
CA ALA A 62 -4.08 7.10 -3.00
C ALA A 62 -4.32 5.63 -2.62
N ALA A 63 -3.57 4.71 -3.24
CA ALA A 63 -3.72 3.30 -2.95
C ALA A 63 -3.32 2.95 -1.52
N ASP A 64 -2.33 3.62 -0.93
CA ASP A 64 -1.98 3.43 0.48
C ASP A 64 -3.13 3.86 1.41
N ILE A 65 -3.76 5.00 1.13
CA ILE A 65 -4.91 5.49 1.92
C ILE A 65 -6.11 4.54 1.81
N ILE A 66 -6.41 4.07 0.61
CA ILE A 66 -7.50 3.10 0.39
C ILE A 66 -7.19 1.79 1.12
N SER A 67 -5.93 1.32 1.05
CA SER A 67 -5.46 0.12 1.74
C SER A 67 -5.63 0.24 3.25
N ALA A 68 -5.29 1.39 3.82
CA ALA A 68 -5.52 1.71 5.22
C ALA A 68 -7.01 1.59 5.59
N ALA A 69 -7.89 2.18 4.77
CA ALA A 69 -9.33 2.16 5.01
C ALA A 69 -9.89 0.73 5.00
N ILE A 70 -9.44 -0.10 4.06
CA ILE A 70 -9.86 -1.50 3.95
C ILE A 70 -9.41 -2.32 5.16
N ILE A 71 -8.15 -2.18 5.58
CA ILE A 71 -7.61 -2.92 6.74
C ILE A 71 -8.29 -2.46 8.03
N PHE A 72 -8.52 -1.15 8.18
CA PHE A 72 -9.17 -0.59 9.36
C PHE A 72 -10.62 -1.06 9.52
N THR A 73 -11.41 -0.96 8.44
CA THR A 73 -12.84 -1.31 8.44
C THR A 73 -13.09 -2.81 8.27
N GLY A 74 -12.12 -3.55 7.73
CA GLY A 74 -12.19 -4.98 7.52
C GLY A 74 -11.83 -5.83 8.75
N LYS A 75 -11.80 -7.14 8.50
CA LYS A 75 -11.35 -8.18 9.42
C LYS A 75 -10.19 -8.94 8.76
N PRO A 76 -8.94 -8.53 9.02
CA PRO A 76 -7.76 -9.27 8.57
C PRO A 76 -7.72 -10.65 9.24
N PRO A 77 -7.28 -11.70 8.53
CA PRO A 77 -7.26 -13.07 9.06
C PRO A 77 -6.11 -13.30 10.04
N ILE A 78 -5.06 -12.48 9.93
CA ILE A 78 -3.87 -12.45 10.77
C ILE A 78 -3.61 -11.01 11.17
N PHE A 79 -2.96 -10.79 12.31
CA PHE A 79 -2.67 -9.45 12.83
C PHE A 79 -3.92 -8.56 13.03
N GLY A 80 -5.09 -9.17 13.26
CA GLY A 80 -6.35 -8.44 13.50
C GLY A 80 -6.24 -7.44 14.66
N ASP A 81 -5.53 -7.81 15.74
CA ASP A 81 -5.29 -6.93 16.90
C ASP A 81 -4.37 -5.75 16.58
N TYR A 82 -3.58 -5.85 15.50
CA TYR A 82 -2.64 -4.82 15.05
C TYR A 82 -3.14 -4.06 13.83
N LYS A 83 -4.38 -4.31 13.37
CA LYS A 83 -4.91 -3.73 12.13
C LYS A 83 -4.93 -2.20 12.16
N GLU A 84 -5.16 -1.61 13.33
CA GLU A 84 -5.17 -0.15 13.51
C GLU A 84 -3.79 0.46 13.30
N ILE A 85 -2.74 -0.21 13.77
CA ILE A 85 -1.35 0.24 13.60
C ILE A 85 -0.94 0.11 12.13
N ILE A 86 -1.27 -1.01 11.49
CA ILE A 86 -1.00 -1.25 10.07
C ILE A 86 -1.74 -0.21 9.20
N ALA A 87 -3.02 0.02 9.49
CA ALA A 87 -3.82 1.01 8.79
C ALA A 87 -3.29 2.43 9.01
N LEU A 88 -2.94 2.80 10.24
CA LEU A 88 -2.36 4.11 10.55
C LEU A 88 -1.07 4.36 9.78
N PHE A 89 -0.19 3.36 9.73
CA PHE A 89 1.07 3.46 8.98
C PHE A 89 0.81 3.70 7.49
N LEU A 90 -0.08 2.91 6.86
CA LEU A 90 -0.46 3.08 5.45
C LEU A 90 -1.08 4.46 5.19
N PHE A 91 -1.95 4.91 6.09
CA PHE A 91 -2.60 6.21 5.99
C PHE A 91 -1.58 7.35 6.07
N GLN A 92 -0.73 7.35 7.10
CA GLN A 92 0.33 8.34 7.27
C GLN A 92 1.26 8.36 6.07
N LYS A 93 1.67 7.19 5.58
CA LYS A 93 2.51 7.07 4.39
C LYS A 93 1.84 7.71 3.16
N GLY A 94 0.57 7.40 2.89
CA GLY A 94 -0.15 7.97 1.75
C GLY A 94 -0.31 9.49 1.87
N VAL A 95 -0.69 9.99 3.05
CA VAL A 95 -0.86 11.43 3.31
C VAL A 95 0.47 12.17 3.19
N PHE A 96 1.55 11.67 3.81
CA PHE A 96 2.87 12.26 3.69
C PHE A 96 3.39 12.21 2.26
N GLY A 97 3.08 11.15 1.52
CA GLY A 97 3.36 11.07 0.08
C GLY A 97 2.71 12.22 -0.68
N PHE A 98 1.44 12.54 -0.42
CA PHE A 98 0.76 13.70 -1.02
C PHE A 98 1.35 15.04 -0.59
N ILE A 99 1.61 15.22 0.71
CA ILE A 99 2.21 16.46 1.24
C ILE A 99 3.57 16.71 0.58
N SER A 100 4.41 15.68 0.47
CA SER A 100 5.73 15.77 -0.16
C SER A 100 5.65 16.17 -1.63
N MET A 101 4.58 15.81 -2.34
CA MET A 101 4.36 16.21 -3.74
C MET A 101 3.92 17.66 -3.88
N LEU A 102 3.27 18.24 -2.87
CA LEU A 102 2.84 19.64 -2.87
C LEU A 102 3.96 20.62 -2.48
N SER A 103 5.01 20.12 -1.80
CA SER A 103 6.17 20.90 -1.38
C SER A 103 7.27 21.02 -2.43
N HIS A 104 7.07 20.48 -3.63
CA HIS A 104 7.98 20.51 -4.77
C HIS A 104 7.32 21.13 -5.99
#